data_AF-A0AAD7DUT2-F1
#
_entry.id   AF-A0AAD7DUT2-F1
#
_cell.length_a   1.000
_cell.length_b   1.000
_cell.length_c   1.000
_cell.angle_alpha   90.00
_cell.angle_beta   90.00
_cell.angle_gamma   90.00
#
_symmetry.space_group_name_H-M   'P 1'
#
loop_
_entity.id
_entity.type
_entity.pdbx_description
1 polymer ?
#
loop_
_entity_poly.entity_id
_entity_poly.type
_entity_poly.pdbx_seq_one_letter_code
_entity_poly.pdbx_strand_id
1 'polypeptide(L)'
;MKSILTILTISSLYIATVWAQASFIGSPAPGTTIPFGSELTVQVVRPNSIEGGIEVGIVITLLACPTTQEAVCPSPAGQLGQILFTGQFAPTLHAMAQIYENFTVSVPPAANFNGETGRAQLAVVRLYLIGVRAPPYMWIPGMCVLTEMY
;
A
#
# COMPACT_ATOMS: atom_id res chain seq x y z
N MET A 1 34.65 -10.55 -26.56
CA MET A 1 33.33 -11.24 -26.63
C MET A 1 32.89 -11.85 -25.29
N LYS A 2 33.76 -12.50 -24.52
CA LYS A 2 33.41 -13.04 -23.18
C LYS A 2 33.01 -11.98 -22.14
N SER A 3 33.64 -10.80 -22.14
CA SER A 3 33.31 -9.76 -21.14
C SER A 3 31.95 -9.07 -21.37
N ILE A 4 31.47 -9.02 -22.61
CA ILE A 4 30.16 -8.44 -22.95
C ILE A 4 29.03 -9.35 -22.47
N LEU A 5 29.21 -10.68 -22.54
CA LEU A 5 28.25 -11.65 -22.05
C LEU A 5 28.08 -11.58 -20.52
N THR A 6 29.17 -11.32 -19.78
CA THR A 6 29.14 -11.16 -18.31
C THR A 6 28.49 -9.86 -17.85
N ILE A 7 28.55 -8.78 -18.62
CA ILE A 7 27.89 -7.51 -18.24
C ILE A 7 26.37 -7.64 -18.37
N LEU A 8 25.90 -8.33 -19.42
CA LEU A 8 24.48 -8.58 -19.65
C LEU A 8 23.84 -9.48 -18.59
N THR A 9 24.56 -10.47 -18.07
CA THR A 9 24.03 -11.36 -17.01
C THR A 9 23.93 -10.66 -15.65
N ILE A 10 24.87 -9.77 -15.33
CA ILE A 10 24.86 -9.01 -14.07
C ILE A 10 23.71 -7.97 -14.05
N SER A 11 23.40 -7.34 -15.19
CA SER A 11 22.31 -6.35 -15.30
C SER A 11 20.92 -6.93 -14.98
N SER A 12 20.67 -8.20 -15.35
CA SER A 12 19.38 -8.86 -15.13
C SER A 12 19.04 -9.08 -13.64
N LEU A 13 20.04 -9.24 -12.76
CA LEU A 13 19.81 -9.49 -11.33
C LEU A 13 19.44 -8.23 -10.52
N TYR A 14 19.67 -7.02 -11.03
CA TYR A 14 19.39 -5.80 -10.27
C TYR A 14 17.90 -5.40 -10.27
N ILE A 15 17.12 -5.84 -11.27
CA ILE A 15 15.73 -5.38 -11.45
C ILE A 15 14.79 -5.92 -10.34
N ALA A 16 15.15 -7.01 -9.66
CA ALA A 16 14.28 -7.66 -8.67
C ALA A 16 14.37 -7.09 -7.24
N THR A 17 15.32 -6.21 -6.94
CA THR A 17 15.65 -5.86 -5.53
C THR A 17 15.00 -4.58 -4.98
N VAL A 18 14.21 -3.85 -5.78
CA VAL A 18 13.66 -2.53 -5.37
C VAL A 18 12.33 -2.61 -4.60
N TRP A 19 11.64 -3.75 -4.58
CA TRP A 19 10.31 -3.86 -3.94
C TRP A 19 10.33 -4.13 -2.43
N ALA A 20 11.48 -4.54 -1.87
CA ALA A 20 11.58 -4.99 -0.49
C ALA A 20 11.43 -3.87 0.58
N GLN A 21 11.46 -2.59 0.17
CA GLN A 21 11.40 -1.46 1.10
C GLN A 21 10.02 -0.81 1.20
N ALA A 22 9.04 -1.29 0.41
CA ALA A 22 7.69 -0.74 0.42
C ALA A 22 6.90 -1.26 1.63
N SER A 23 6.17 -0.37 2.30
CA SER A 23 5.14 -0.78 3.26
C SER A 23 4.09 -1.63 2.55
N PHE A 24 3.44 -2.56 3.25
CA PHE A 24 2.37 -3.38 2.69
C PHE A 24 1.23 -3.57 3.69
N ILE A 25 0.08 -3.96 3.18
CA ILE A 25 -1.09 -4.26 4.01
C ILE A 25 -0.96 -5.70 4.49
N GLY A 26 -0.82 -5.89 5.81
CA GLY A 26 -0.76 -7.22 6.43
C GLY A 26 -2.16 -7.81 6.68
N SER A 27 -3.16 -6.94 6.85
CA SER A 27 -4.57 -7.28 7.06
C SER A 27 -5.44 -6.14 6.56
N PRO A 28 -6.61 -6.40 5.96
CA PRO A 28 -7.18 -7.72 5.70
C PRO A 28 -6.46 -8.43 4.54
N ALA A 29 -6.59 -9.75 4.47
CA ALA A 29 -6.00 -10.51 3.37
C ALA A 29 -6.70 -10.15 2.03
N PRO A 30 -5.98 -10.21 0.90
CA PRO A 30 -6.63 -10.23 -0.41
C PRO A 30 -7.72 -11.31 -0.43
N GLY A 31 -8.87 -11.00 -1.00
CA GLY A 31 -10.02 -11.89 -1.11
C GLY A 31 -11.10 -11.64 -0.07
N THR A 32 -10.85 -10.80 0.94
CA THR A 32 -11.77 -10.69 2.09
C THR A 32 -13.05 -9.92 1.80
N THR A 33 -14.19 -10.57 2.00
CA THR A 33 -15.50 -9.94 1.89
C THR A 33 -15.77 -9.09 3.13
N ILE A 34 -16.09 -7.81 2.94
CA ILE A 34 -16.33 -6.86 4.01
C ILE A 34 -17.72 -6.23 3.82
N PRO A 35 -18.60 -6.29 4.83
CA PRO A 35 -19.92 -5.68 4.72
C PRO A 35 -19.85 -4.15 4.68
N PHE A 36 -20.78 -3.53 3.96
CA PHE A 36 -20.89 -2.07 3.95
C PHE A 36 -21.23 -1.53 5.34
N GLY A 37 -20.66 -0.37 5.69
CA GLY A 37 -20.91 0.28 6.97
C GLY A 37 -20.27 -0.41 8.18
N SER A 38 -19.47 -1.46 7.99
CA SER A 38 -18.74 -2.09 9.09
C SER A 38 -17.40 -1.41 9.36
N GLU A 39 -16.85 -1.67 10.54
CA GLU A 39 -15.48 -1.32 10.85
C GLU A 39 -14.51 -2.34 10.24
N LEU A 40 -13.47 -1.85 9.58
CA LEU A 40 -12.40 -2.63 9.01
C LEU A 40 -11.09 -2.29 9.72
N THR A 41 -10.38 -3.32 10.19
CA THR A 41 -9.01 -3.14 10.70
C THR A 41 -8.01 -3.35 9.58
N VAL A 42 -7.35 -2.25 9.17
CA VAL A 42 -6.28 -2.25 8.19
C VAL A 42 -4.94 -2.25 8.93
N GLN A 43 -4.21 -3.35 8.84
CA GLN A 43 -2.85 -3.44 9.35
C GLN A 43 -1.86 -3.00 8.28
N VAL A 44 -1.12 -1.94 8.57
CA VAL A 44 -0.05 -1.44 7.70
C VAL A 44 1.28 -1.88 8.28
N VAL A 45 1.97 -2.76 7.56
CA VAL A 45 3.28 -3.28 7.91
C VAL A 45 4.35 -2.44 7.23
N ARG A 46 5.34 -1.99 8.00
CA ARG A 46 6.54 -1.35 7.49
C ARG A 46 7.71 -2.34 7.54
N PRO A 47 8.38 -2.66 6.42
CA PRO A 47 9.64 -3.38 6.48
C PRO A 47 10.68 -2.56 7.24
N ASN A 48 11.60 -3.25 7.92
CA ASN A 48 12.65 -2.59 8.66
C ASN A 48 13.57 -1.84 7.67
N SER A 49 13.72 -0.53 7.85
CA SER A 49 14.60 0.30 7.02
C SER A 49 15.88 0.59 7.79
N ILE A 50 17.01 0.37 7.13
CA ILE A 50 18.34 0.73 7.67
C ILE A 50 18.50 2.26 7.72
N GLU A 51 17.81 2.97 6.82
CA GLU A 51 17.81 4.43 6.79
C GLU A 51 16.74 5.00 7.74
N GLY A 52 17.15 5.95 8.59
CA GLY A 52 16.24 6.68 9.46
C GLY A 52 15.31 7.56 8.64
N GLY A 53 14.01 7.39 8.83
CA GLY A 53 12.97 8.17 8.16
C GLY A 53 11.97 8.78 9.14
N ILE A 54 11.49 9.97 8.81
CA ILE A 54 10.44 10.68 9.56
C ILE A 54 9.11 10.43 8.85
N GLU A 55 8.14 9.86 9.57
CA GLU A 55 6.78 9.73 9.05
C GLU A 55 6.07 11.07 9.05
N VAL A 56 5.52 11.44 7.91
CA VAL A 56 4.74 12.67 7.75
C VAL A 56 3.25 12.36 7.85
N GLY A 57 2.81 11.26 7.24
CA GLY A 57 1.43 10.82 7.34
C GLY A 57 1.11 9.60 6.49
N ILE A 58 -0.10 9.10 6.67
CA ILE A 58 -0.66 7.98 5.94
C ILE A 58 -2.09 8.26 5.54
N VAL A 59 -2.45 7.79 4.36
CA VAL A 59 -3.80 7.88 3.83
C VAL A 59 -4.22 6.48 3.41
N ILE A 60 -5.40 6.06 3.88
CA ILE A 60 -6.03 4.80 3.51
C ILE A 60 -7.23 5.16 2.64
N THR A 61 -7.28 4.59 1.44
CA THR A 61 -8.32 4.88 0.47
C THR A 61 -8.94 3.60 -0.07
N LEU A 62 -10.22 3.71 -0.44
CA LEU A 62 -10.99 2.61 -0.99
C LEU A 62 -11.62 3.04 -2.30
N LEU A 63 -11.39 2.23 -3.33
CA LEU A 63 -11.92 2.45 -4.66
C LEU A 63 -12.84 1.28 -5.02
N ALA A 64 -14.11 1.56 -5.31
CA ALA A 64 -14.95 0.56 -5.95
C ALA A 64 -14.53 0.37 -7.41
N CYS A 65 -14.42 -0.87 -7.82
CA CYS A 65 -14.10 -1.23 -9.20
C CYS A 65 -15.40 -1.39 -10.00
N PRO A 66 -15.36 -1.14 -11.32
CA PRO A 66 -16.53 -1.33 -12.15
C PRO A 66 -16.97 -2.80 -12.13
N THR A 67 -18.28 -3.03 -12.16
CA THR A 67 -18.92 -4.34 -12.06
C THR A 67 -18.99 -5.11 -13.39
N THR A 68 -18.48 -4.55 -14.48
CA THR A 68 -18.45 -5.25 -15.77
C THR A 68 -17.42 -6.38 -15.73
N GLN A 69 -17.76 -7.55 -16.29
CA GLN A 69 -16.96 -8.79 -16.14
C GLN A 69 -15.52 -8.73 -16.68
N GLU A 70 -15.18 -7.68 -17.41
CA GLU A 70 -13.86 -7.43 -18.00
C GLU A 70 -13.17 -6.17 -17.40
N ALA A 71 -13.82 -5.48 -16.46
CA ALA A 71 -13.24 -4.30 -15.84
C ALA A 71 -12.20 -4.67 -14.79
N VAL A 72 -10.94 -4.44 -15.14
CA VAL A 72 -9.85 -4.40 -14.17
C VAL A 72 -10.00 -3.13 -13.33
N CYS A 73 -9.81 -3.25 -12.01
CA CYS A 73 -9.71 -2.08 -11.13
C CYS A 73 -8.66 -1.10 -11.68
N PRO A 74 -8.92 0.22 -11.69
CA PRO A 74 -7.92 1.20 -12.09
C PRO A 74 -6.61 0.98 -11.33
N SER A 75 -5.46 1.20 -11.98
CA SER A 75 -4.20 1.17 -11.25
C SER A 75 -4.24 2.20 -10.12
N PRO A 76 -3.85 1.84 -8.89
CA PRO A 76 -3.88 2.78 -7.76
C PRO A 76 -3.01 4.01 -8.00
N ALA A 77 -1.95 3.87 -8.80
CA ALA A 77 -1.12 5.01 -9.22
C ALA A 77 -1.89 6.04 -10.06
N GLY A 78 -2.96 5.62 -10.75
CA GLY A 78 -3.85 6.49 -11.51
C GLY A 78 -5.08 6.96 -10.73
N GLN A 79 -5.59 6.16 -9.79
CA GLN A 79 -6.81 6.47 -9.05
C GLN A 79 -6.84 5.82 -7.66
N LEU A 80 -6.97 6.63 -6.61
CA LEU A 80 -6.94 6.19 -5.21
C LEU A 80 -8.33 5.99 -4.59
N GLY A 81 -9.41 6.53 -5.20
CA GLY A 81 -10.77 6.39 -4.67
C GLY A 81 -11.07 7.28 -3.47
N GLN A 82 -12.03 6.87 -2.63
CA GLN A 82 -12.50 7.63 -1.47
C GLN A 82 -11.55 7.46 -0.29
N ILE A 83 -11.26 8.54 0.43
CA ILE A 83 -10.42 8.51 1.64
C ILE A 83 -11.23 7.92 2.81
N LEU A 84 -10.71 6.86 3.42
CA LEU A 84 -11.26 6.24 4.63
C LEU A 84 -10.59 6.76 5.89
N PHE A 85 -9.29 7.06 5.81
CA PHE A 85 -8.50 7.55 6.93
C PHE A 85 -7.36 8.44 6.44
N THR A 86 -7.08 9.48 7.23
CA THR A 86 -5.90 10.33 7.08
C THR A 86 -5.36 10.63 8.46
N GLY A 87 -4.06 10.43 8.67
CA GLY A 87 -3.47 10.59 9.99
C GLY A 87 -1.96 10.39 10.00
N GLN A 88 -1.40 10.42 11.21
CA GLN A 88 -0.01 10.07 11.41
C GLN A 88 0.16 8.54 11.40
N PHE A 89 1.33 8.09 10.97
CA PHE A 89 1.74 6.68 11.03
C PHE A 89 2.92 6.59 11.99
N ALA A 90 2.71 5.91 13.11
CA ALA A 90 3.69 5.68 14.16
C ALA A 90 3.75 4.18 14.47
N PRO A 91 4.28 3.36 13.54
CA PRO A 91 4.27 1.92 13.72
C PRO A 91 5.21 1.52 14.85
N THR A 92 4.76 0.54 15.64
CA THR A 92 5.52 0.02 16.77
C THR A 92 6.10 -1.35 16.44
N LEU A 93 7.23 -1.66 17.07
CA LEU A 93 7.85 -2.98 16.95
C LEU A 93 7.02 -3.99 17.73
N HIS A 94 6.50 -4.99 17.02
CA HIS A 94 5.74 -6.09 17.58
C HIS A 94 6.57 -7.38 17.59
N ALA A 95 5.97 -8.47 18.07
CA ALA A 95 6.59 -9.80 18.09
C ALA A 95 7.09 -10.21 16.68
N MET A 96 8.11 -11.08 16.65
CA MET A 96 8.75 -11.57 15.41
C MET A 96 9.39 -10.48 14.54
N ALA A 97 9.82 -9.37 15.15
CA ALA A 97 10.49 -8.25 14.47
C ALA A 97 9.66 -7.58 13.36
N GLN A 98 8.33 -7.70 13.42
CA GLN A 98 7.42 -7.00 12.52
C GLN A 98 7.10 -5.61 13.07
N ILE A 99 7.20 -4.59 12.23
CA ILE A 99 6.87 -3.21 12.58
C ILE A 99 5.55 -2.89 11.88
N TYR A 100 4.47 -2.68 12.64
CA TYR A 100 3.15 -2.42 12.07
C TYR A 100 2.31 -1.48 12.95
N GLU A 101 1.25 -0.96 12.35
CA GLU A 101 0.18 -0.23 13.04
C GLU A 101 -1.18 -0.68 12.49
N ASN A 102 -2.17 -0.76 13.37
CA ASN A 102 -3.53 -1.14 13.01
C ASN A 102 -4.41 0.10 12.99
N PHE A 103 -5.09 0.32 11.87
CA PHE A 103 -6.03 1.41 11.68
C PHE A 103 -7.44 0.86 11.59
N THR A 104 -8.31 1.26 12.51
CA THR A 104 -9.75 0.98 12.39
C THR A 104 -10.38 2.05 11.52
N VAL A 105 -10.89 1.65 10.35
CA VAL A 105 -11.54 2.55 9.40
C VAL A 105 -12.98 2.11 9.17
N SER A 106 -13.88 3.07 9.02
CA SER A 106 -15.28 2.76 8.68
C SER A 106 -15.40 2.56 7.19
N VAL A 107 -15.97 1.43 6.78
CA VAL A 107 -16.32 1.18 5.39
C VAL A 107 -17.52 2.07 5.03
N PRO A 108 -17.48 2.78 3.89
CA PRO A 108 -18.58 3.64 3.52
C PRO A 108 -19.87 2.82 3.28
N PRO A 109 -21.05 3.39 3.55
CA PRO A 109 -22.32 2.71 3.29
C PRO A 109 -22.51 2.48 1.78
N ALA A 110 -23.33 1.48 1.43
CA ALA A 110 -23.61 1.10 0.05
C ALA A 110 -24.08 2.26 -0.85
N ALA A 111 -24.68 3.30 -0.26
CA ALA A 111 -25.08 4.53 -0.95
C ALA A 111 -23.93 5.23 -1.68
N ASN A 112 -22.70 5.13 -1.18
CA ASN A 112 -21.51 5.73 -1.82
C ASN A 112 -21.00 4.91 -3.01
N PHE A 113 -21.53 3.69 -3.19
CA PHE A 113 -21.17 2.76 -4.25
C PHE A 113 -22.37 2.48 -5.17
N ASN A 114 -23.35 3.39 -5.24
CA ASN A 114 -24.58 3.24 -6.01
C ASN A 114 -25.38 1.96 -5.69
N GLY A 115 -25.19 1.38 -4.50
CA GLY A 115 -25.81 0.11 -4.11
C GLY A 115 -25.21 -1.13 -4.78
N GLU A 116 -24.12 -0.99 -5.53
CA GLU A 116 -23.47 -2.11 -6.20
C GLU A 116 -22.55 -2.86 -5.23
N THR A 117 -22.84 -4.14 -5.00
CA THR A 117 -21.91 -5.07 -4.38
C THR A 117 -20.91 -5.51 -5.46
N GLY A 118 -19.62 -5.31 -5.22
CA GLY A 118 -18.60 -5.64 -6.20
C GLY A 118 -17.19 -5.58 -5.63
N ARG A 119 -16.23 -5.77 -6.52
CA ARG A 119 -14.80 -5.71 -6.16
C ARG A 119 -14.46 -4.30 -5.73
N ALA A 120 -13.70 -4.18 -4.65
CA ALA A 120 -13.12 -2.93 -4.21
C ALA A 120 -11.62 -3.09 -4.01
N GLN A 121 -10.89 -2.02 -4.25
CA GLN A 121 -9.45 -1.94 -4.10
C GLN A 121 -9.10 -1.03 -2.94
N LEU A 122 -8.38 -1.59 -1.97
CA LEU A 122 -7.85 -0.86 -0.83
C LEU A 122 -6.41 -0.44 -1.15
N ALA A 123 -6.14 0.86 -1.06
CA ALA A 123 -4.81 1.42 -1.27
C ALA A 123 -4.34 2.15 -0.01
N VAL A 124 -3.04 2.03 0.26
CA VAL A 124 -2.38 2.73 1.36
C VAL A 124 -1.26 3.58 0.80
N VAL A 125 -1.34 4.88 1.06
CA VAL A 125 -0.34 5.87 0.66
C VAL A 125 0.39 6.33 1.91
N ARG A 126 1.69 6.01 1.98
CA ARG A 126 2.56 6.40 3.08
C ARG A 126 3.49 7.53 2.62
N LEU A 127 3.47 8.65 3.34
CA LEU A 127 4.33 9.81 3.10
C LEU A 127 5.38 9.87 4.20
N TYR A 128 6.65 9.74 3.81
CA TYR A 128 7.77 9.76 4.74
C TYR A 128 8.98 10.45 4.12
N LEU A 129 9.81 11.04 4.98
CA LEU A 129 11.04 11.70 4.61
C LEU A 129 12.21 10.80 4.97
N ILE A 130 13.12 10.59 4.04
CA ILE A 130 14.38 9.90 4.29
C ILE A 130 15.49 10.96 4.29
N GLY A 131 16.42 10.88 5.24
CA GLY A 131 17.57 11.76 5.29
C GLY A 131 17.95 12.18 6.70
N VAL A 132 19.15 11.78 7.11
CA VAL A 132 19.79 12.23 8.34
C VAL A 132 20.33 13.64 8.11
N ARG A 133 19.53 14.66 8.50
CA ARG A 133 19.90 16.09 8.63
C ARG A 133 20.38 16.79 7.33
N ALA A 134 19.50 17.67 6.81
CA ALA A 134 19.65 18.66 5.72
C ALA A 134 19.42 18.18 4.26
N PRO A 135 18.94 19.07 3.38
CA PRO A 135 17.52 19.43 3.16
C PRO A 135 16.67 18.24 2.67
N PRO A 136 15.33 18.26 2.85
CA PRO A 136 14.48 17.13 2.48
C PRO A 136 14.53 16.89 0.97
N TYR A 137 15.14 15.79 0.55
CA TYR A 137 14.90 15.24 -0.78
C TYR A 137 13.61 14.42 -0.69
N MET A 138 12.58 14.87 -1.38
CA MET A 138 11.32 14.14 -1.50
C MET A 138 11.57 12.94 -2.41
N TRP A 139 11.64 11.75 -1.83
CA TRP A 139 11.62 10.48 -2.55
C TRP A 139 10.28 9.81 -2.27
N ILE A 140 9.51 9.47 -3.32
CA ILE A 140 8.21 8.78 -3.21
C ILE A 140 8.41 7.32 -3.61
N PRO A 141 8.70 6.41 -2.66
CA PRO A 141 8.70 4.98 -2.91
C PRO A 141 7.39 4.32 -2.52
N GLY A 142 6.94 3.40 -3.36
CA GLY A 142 6.13 2.25 -2.95
C GLY A 142 4.72 2.57 -2.44
N MET A 143 3.79 2.77 -3.37
CA MET A 143 2.39 2.49 -3.10
C MET A 143 2.20 0.97 -2.97
N CYS A 144 1.59 0.50 -1.89
CA CYS A 144 1.20 -0.90 -1.78
C CYS A 144 -0.27 -1.06 -2.13
N VAL A 145 -0.53 -2.04 -2.97
CA VAL A 145 -1.84 -2.34 -3.53
C VAL A 145 -2.13 -3.79 -3.18
N LEU A 146 -3.15 -4.04 -2.38
CA LEU A 146 -3.76 -5.36 -2.35
C LEU A 146 -4.75 -5.43 -3.51
N THR A 147 -4.39 -6.19 -4.53
CA THR A 147 -5.33 -6.60 -5.57
C THR A 147 -6.13 -7.78 -5.08
N GLU A 148 -7.44 -7.65 -5.27
CA GLU A 148 -8.52 -8.61 -5.08
C GLU A 148 -9.07 -8.71 -3.67
N MET A 149 -10.37 -8.42 -3.53
CA MET A 149 -11.28 -8.96 -2.53
C MET A 149 -12.48 -9.51 -3.29
N TYR A 150 -12.86 -10.75 -2.99
CA TYR A 150 -13.90 -11.49 -3.72
C TYR A 150 -15.29 -11.11 -3.19
#